data_AF-A0A8S3EXV7-F1
#
_entry.id   AF-A0A8S3EXV7-F1
#
_cell.length_a   1.000
_cell.length_b   1.000
_cell.length_c   1.000
_cell.angle_alpha   90.00
_cell.angle_beta   90.00
_cell.angle_gamma   90.00
#
_symmetry.space_group_name_H-M   'P 1'
#
loop_
_entity.id
_entity.type
_entity.pdbx_description
1 polymer ?
#
loop_
_entity_poly.entity_id
_entity_poly.type
_entity_poly.pdbx_seq_one_letter_code
_entity_poly.pdbx_strand_id
1 'polypeptide(L)'
;MSDTVRRLPWGAERHIRSTFTIDPTSSLDPTIKPGEYALNVLLNQFFITAETRIADVCSESKQHIPLNQCLRRGDDVNFDQLLDVIQAISEHSLPSLVRITFEWFRHHINDDQLKLRATKSTTTASGFRDNDWLEERRQLTVHFIFCLILIDVLKQLSFHPGFDISNIEDQAFKWFRCNEKFNDMTSTQPNQLNYQTICDLYAEVVGVLAQSRFLSVKRRFMLELNNLRKEPASPSVNGNIINLNTGMRFFRVKMTPVEHFEACFQFLLDLANYFLEVRERDIKNSLANLFVEILLPVAAVVKLEMNIPIVRNFVDLLYSHVFDLCSKNKHRL
;
A
#
# COMPACT_ATOMS: atom_id res chain seq x y z
N MET A 1 20.44 -16.99 42.28
CA MET A 1 19.70 -15.71 42.20
C MET A 1 20.66 -14.66 41.69
N SER A 2 20.68 -14.47 40.37
CA SER A 2 21.49 -13.43 39.73
C SER A 2 20.76 -13.08 38.43
N ASP A 3 19.94 -12.02 38.47
CA ASP A 3 19.23 -11.52 37.30
C ASP A 3 20.15 -10.57 36.53
N THR A 4 20.70 -11.10 35.45
CA THR A 4 21.41 -10.32 34.44
C THR A 4 20.39 -9.53 33.64
N VAL A 5 20.21 -8.26 34.00
CA VAL A 5 19.41 -7.26 33.28
C VAL A 5 19.88 -7.17 31.82
N ARG A 6 19.07 -7.65 30.87
CA ARG A 6 19.29 -7.44 29.43
C ARG A 6 18.83 -6.02 29.07
N ARG A 7 19.79 -5.10 28.90
CA ARG A 7 19.58 -3.73 28.40
C ARG A 7 19.24 -3.74 26.91
N LEU A 8 18.25 -2.93 26.50
CA LEU A 8 18.05 -2.52 25.10
C LEU A 8 18.91 -1.26 24.80
N PRO A 9 19.36 -1.06 23.53
CA PRO A 9 20.49 -0.19 23.18
C PRO A 9 20.27 1.33 23.33
N TRP A 10 19.12 1.78 23.83
CA TRP A 10 18.78 3.21 23.98
C TRP A 10 18.73 3.70 25.43
N GLY A 11 19.21 2.91 26.41
CA GLY A 11 19.52 3.44 27.75
C GLY A 11 18.37 3.95 28.63
N ALA A 12 17.10 3.76 28.23
CA ALA A 12 15.95 4.15 29.04
C ALA A 12 15.42 2.95 29.83
N GLU A 13 15.70 2.90 31.13
CA GLU A 13 15.12 1.93 32.05
C GLU A 13 13.70 2.36 32.45
N ARG A 14 12.78 1.40 32.34
CA ARG A 14 11.36 1.45 32.70
C ARG A 14 10.52 2.34 31.79
N HIS A 15 9.31 1.85 31.48
CA HIS A 15 8.19 2.62 30.91
C HIS A 15 7.88 2.53 29.41
N ILE A 16 8.15 1.39 28.73
CA ILE A 16 7.53 1.12 27.39
C ILE A 16 6.00 0.97 27.47
N ARG A 17 5.46 0.55 28.63
CA ARG A 17 4.01 0.56 28.88
C ARG A 17 3.44 1.96 29.13
N SER A 18 4.30 2.97 29.25
CA SER A 18 3.94 4.37 29.49
C SER A 18 4.50 5.34 28.44
N THR A 19 5.14 4.85 27.36
CA THR A 19 5.62 5.73 26.28
C THR A 19 4.54 6.07 25.26
N PHE A 20 3.39 5.40 25.32
CA PHE A 20 2.19 5.75 24.56
C PHE A 20 1.05 6.25 25.47
N THR A 21 1.39 6.79 26.64
CA THR A 21 0.47 7.57 27.46
C THR A 21 1.26 8.76 27.93
N ILE A 22 1.06 9.91 27.28
CA ILE A 22 1.45 11.17 27.91
C ILE A 22 0.53 11.31 29.11
N ASP A 23 1.05 10.96 30.29
CA ASP A 23 0.39 11.25 31.55
C ASP A 23 0.28 12.78 31.63
N PRO A 24 -0.93 13.37 31.63
CA PRO A 24 -1.11 14.83 31.65
C PRO A 24 -0.55 15.46 32.95
N THR A 25 -0.08 14.64 33.90
CA THR A 25 0.53 15.07 35.15
C THR A 25 2.06 14.96 35.20
N SER A 26 2.70 14.42 34.15
CA SER A 26 4.17 14.37 34.05
C SER A 26 4.75 15.77 33.78
N SER A 27 5.76 16.18 34.55
CA SER A 27 6.39 17.49 34.45
C SER A 27 6.84 17.75 33.01
N LEU A 28 6.23 18.75 32.36
CA LEU A 28 6.60 19.22 31.02
C LEU A 28 8.10 19.49 30.97
N ASP A 29 8.83 18.74 30.15
CA ASP A 29 10.22 19.07 29.83
C ASP A 29 10.20 20.43 29.12
N PRO A 30 10.77 21.50 29.73
CA PRO A 30 10.72 22.85 29.19
C PRO A 30 11.50 23.01 27.87
N THR A 31 12.21 21.97 27.42
CA THR A 31 12.96 21.96 26.16
C THR A 31 12.12 21.53 24.96
N ILE A 32 10.96 20.89 25.16
CA ILE A 32 10.09 20.44 24.07
C ILE A 32 9.32 21.62 23.49
N LYS A 33 9.43 21.80 22.16
CA LYS A 33 8.68 22.86 21.48
C LYS A 33 7.18 22.57 21.53
N PRO A 34 6.30 23.58 21.72
CA PRO A 34 4.85 23.35 21.80
C PRO A 34 4.25 22.57 20.62
N GLY A 35 4.76 22.81 19.40
CA GLY A 35 4.32 22.06 18.21
C GLY A 35 4.75 20.60 18.21
N GLU A 36 5.91 20.28 18.78
CA GLU A 36 6.38 18.91 18.95
C GLU A 36 5.57 18.17 20.02
N TYR A 37 5.27 18.83 21.13
CA TYR A 37 4.39 18.30 22.15
C TYR A 37 2.99 17.97 21.59
N ALA A 38 2.38 18.91 20.85
CA ALA A 38 1.07 18.71 20.23
C ALA A 38 1.07 17.54 19.23
N LEU A 39 2.13 17.41 18.42
CA LEU A 39 2.30 16.30 17.49
C LEU A 39 2.41 14.95 18.22
N ASN A 40 3.18 14.90 19.32
CA ASN A 40 3.33 13.69 20.12
C ASN A 40 2.01 13.27 20.78
N VAL A 41 1.23 14.22 21.30
CA VAL A 41 -0.11 13.95 21.83
C VAL A 41 -1.03 13.38 20.76
N LEU A 42 -1.06 13.99 19.58
CA LEU A 42 -1.90 13.55 18.47
C LEU A 42 -1.54 12.14 18.00
N LEU A 43 -0.24 11.90 17.74
CA LEU A 43 0.24 10.59 17.31
C LEU A 43 -0.03 9.52 18.36
N ASN A 44 0.14 9.87 19.63
CA ASN A 44 -0.16 8.96 20.71
C ASN A 44 -1.65 8.58 20.74
N GLN A 45 -2.54 9.58 20.65
CA GLN A 45 -3.98 9.35 20.57
C GLN A 45 -4.34 8.47 19.37
N PHE A 46 -3.70 8.72 18.22
CA PHE A 46 -3.88 7.91 17.03
C PHE A 46 -3.45 6.46 17.24
N PHE A 47 -2.25 6.20 17.78
CA PHE A 47 -1.77 4.83 17.99
C PHE A 47 -2.63 4.06 19.00
N ILE A 48 -3.07 4.68 20.11
CA ILE A 48 -4.01 4.05 21.05
C ILE A 48 -5.32 3.66 20.34
N THR A 49 -5.84 4.56 19.50
CA THR A 49 -7.07 4.32 18.74
C THR A 49 -6.87 3.19 17.72
N ALA A 50 -5.71 3.18 17.04
CA ALA A 50 -5.33 2.12 16.11
C ALA A 50 -5.22 0.76 16.81
N GLU A 51 -4.57 0.66 17.97
CA GLU A 51 -4.50 -0.58 18.75
C GLU A 51 -5.87 -1.10 19.17
N THR A 52 -6.74 -0.18 19.59
CA THR A 52 -8.12 -0.52 19.98
C THR A 52 -8.87 -1.09 18.78
N ARG A 53 -8.72 -0.49 17.60
CA ARG A 53 -9.31 -0.99 16.34
C ARG A 53 -8.72 -2.33 15.91
N ILE A 54 -7.40 -2.52 16.01
CA ILE A 54 -6.75 -3.79 15.72
C ILE A 54 -7.34 -4.91 16.60
N ALA A 55 -7.47 -4.67 17.90
CA ALA A 55 -8.06 -5.63 18.84
C ALA A 55 -9.53 -5.94 18.53
N ASP A 56 -10.34 -4.92 18.22
CA ASP A 56 -11.76 -5.06 17.88
C ASP A 56 -11.98 -5.88 16.59
N VAL A 57 -11.19 -5.63 15.54
CA VAL A 57 -11.26 -6.35 14.26
C VAL A 57 -10.85 -7.83 14.40
N CYS A 58 -9.99 -8.13 15.36
CA CYS A 58 -9.56 -9.48 15.72
C CYS A 58 -10.48 -10.16 16.74
N SER A 59 -11.52 -9.49 17.23
CA SER A 59 -12.47 -10.09 18.18
C SER A 59 -13.32 -11.17 17.53
N GLU A 60 -13.80 -12.13 18.32
CA GLU A 60 -14.70 -13.22 17.87
C GLU A 60 -15.94 -12.68 17.13
N SER A 61 -16.41 -11.50 17.50
CA SER A 61 -17.58 -10.85 16.89
C SER A 61 -17.35 -10.38 15.45
N LYS A 62 -16.10 -10.05 15.07
CA LYS A 62 -15.75 -9.42 13.79
C LYS A 62 -14.78 -10.23 12.94
N GLN A 63 -14.25 -11.34 13.44
CA GLN A 63 -13.26 -12.14 12.73
C GLN A 63 -13.74 -12.71 11.38
N HIS A 64 -15.06 -12.88 11.20
CA HIS A 64 -15.69 -13.33 9.95
C HIS A 64 -15.97 -12.21 8.94
N ILE A 65 -15.87 -10.94 9.37
CA ILE A 65 -16.16 -9.77 8.54
C ILE A 65 -14.88 -9.37 7.79
N PRO A 66 -14.93 -9.11 6.47
CA PRO A 66 -13.78 -8.61 5.71
C PRO A 66 -13.25 -7.27 6.23
N LEU A 67 -11.93 -7.04 6.13
CA LEU A 67 -11.29 -5.83 6.68
C LEU A 67 -11.83 -4.53 6.08
N ASN A 68 -12.11 -4.52 4.78
CA ASN A 68 -12.68 -3.34 4.11
C ASN A 68 -14.09 -2.95 4.61
N GLN A 69 -14.79 -3.87 5.28
CA GLN A 69 -16.08 -3.60 5.92
C GLN A 69 -15.91 -3.21 7.39
N CYS A 70 -14.90 -3.75 8.09
CA CYS A 70 -14.65 -3.38 9.50
C CYS A 70 -13.98 -2.01 9.65
N LEU A 71 -13.13 -1.63 8.69
CA LEU A 71 -12.26 -0.46 8.76
C LEU A 71 -12.64 0.60 7.73
N ARG A 72 -13.93 0.65 7.35
CA ARG A 72 -14.38 1.61 6.34
C ARG A 72 -14.30 3.04 6.89
N ARG A 73 -13.86 3.97 6.05
CA ARG A 73 -13.98 5.42 6.27
C ARG A 73 -15.45 5.75 6.60
N GLY A 74 -15.68 6.46 7.69
CA GLY A 74 -17.00 6.86 8.19
C GLY A 74 -17.55 6.01 9.35
N ASP A 75 -17.00 4.82 9.60
CA ASP A 75 -17.48 3.94 10.68
C ASP A 75 -16.98 4.38 12.07
N ASP A 76 -15.89 5.14 12.13
CA ASP A 76 -15.35 5.71 13.37
C ASP A 76 -14.88 7.13 13.12
N VAL A 77 -15.77 8.06 13.46
CA VAL A 77 -15.58 9.50 13.28
C VAL A 77 -14.34 9.99 14.02
N ASN A 78 -14.00 9.42 15.18
CA ASN A 78 -12.83 9.85 15.95
C ASN A 78 -11.53 9.44 15.24
N PHE A 79 -11.47 8.18 14.78
CA PHE A 79 -10.32 7.72 14.00
C PHE A 79 -10.16 8.51 12.69
N ASP A 80 -11.27 8.81 12.03
CA ASP A 80 -11.26 9.59 10.79
C ASP A 80 -10.77 11.03 11.00
N GLN A 81 -11.23 11.69 12.06
CA GLN A 81 -10.74 13.02 12.43
C GLN A 81 -9.24 13.01 12.74
N LEU A 82 -8.74 11.97 13.41
CA LEU A 82 -7.30 11.86 13.67
C LEU A 82 -6.50 11.72 12.37
N LEU A 83 -6.98 10.93 11.42
CA LEU A 83 -6.35 10.83 10.09
C LEU A 83 -6.37 12.18 9.35
N ASP A 84 -7.49 12.91 9.39
CA ASP A 84 -7.63 14.21 8.73
C ASP A 84 -6.67 15.26 9.33
N VAL A 85 -6.51 15.26 10.67
CA VAL A 85 -5.55 16.14 11.36
C VAL A 85 -4.11 15.74 11.05
N ILE A 86 -3.78 14.45 11.04
CA ILE A 86 -2.46 13.94 10.63
C ILE A 86 -2.16 14.35 9.19
N GLN A 87 -3.14 14.25 8.29
CA GLN A 87 -3.01 14.69 6.90
C GLN A 87 -2.69 16.18 6.83
N ALA A 88 -3.43 17.04 7.54
CA ALA A 88 -3.22 18.48 7.53
C ALA A 88 -1.82 18.86 8.04
N ILE A 89 -1.38 18.27 9.16
CA ILE A 89 -0.07 18.57 9.77
C ILE A 89 1.08 18.02 8.93
N SER A 90 0.84 16.97 8.12
CA SER A 90 1.88 16.40 7.25
C SER A 90 2.42 17.39 6.22
N GLU A 91 1.69 18.46 5.88
CA GLU A 91 2.22 19.57 5.09
C GLU A 91 3.55 20.11 5.67
N HIS A 92 3.70 20.14 6.99
CA HIS A 92 4.88 20.68 7.67
C HIS A 92 5.83 19.61 8.23
N SER A 93 5.37 18.38 8.44
CA SER A 93 6.12 17.36 9.18
C SER A 93 6.10 15.95 8.55
N LEU A 94 5.75 15.83 7.26
CA LEU A 94 5.69 14.55 6.54
C LEU A 94 6.90 13.64 6.79
N PRO A 95 8.18 14.09 6.69
CA PRO A 95 9.31 13.20 6.91
C PRO A 95 9.31 12.54 8.29
N SER A 96 8.98 13.32 9.33
CA SER A 96 8.90 12.84 10.71
C SER A 96 7.71 11.90 10.90
N LEU A 97 6.55 12.25 10.37
CA LEU A 97 5.34 11.42 10.42
C LEU A 97 5.57 10.08 9.75
N VAL A 98 6.05 10.08 8.50
CA VAL A 98 6.35 8.84 7.76
C VAL A 98 7.37 8.00 8.53
N ARG A 99 8.45 8.60 9.05
CA ARG A 99 9.44 7.88 9.86
C ARG A 99 8.80 7.19 11.07
N ILE A 100 7.99 7.91 11.86
CA ILE A 100 7.34 7.37 13.06
C ILE A 100 6.31 6.28 12.68
N THR A 101 5.53 6.50 11.63
CA THR A 101 4.57 5.51 11.12
C THR A 101 5.27 4.23 10.65
N PHE A 102 6.43 4.32 9.99
CA PHE A 102 7.24 3.15 9.64
C PHE A 102 7.81 2.44 10.87
N GLU A 103 8.21 3.18 11.89
CA GLU A 103 8.73 2.62 13.14
C GLU A 103 7.64 1.83 13.88
N TRP A 104 6.46 2.42 14.04
CA TRP A 104 5.26 1.74 14.54
C TRP A 104 4.95 0.47 13.72
N PHE A 105 4.87 0.61 12.40
CA PHE A 105 4.60 -0.51 11.50
C PHE A 105 5.62 -1.65 11.65
N ARG A 106 6.92 -1.35 11.63
CA ARG A 106 7.98 -2.36 11.80
C ARG A 106 7.96 -3.02 13.16
N HIS A 107 7.60 -2.29 14.22
CA HIS A 107 7.46 -2.86 15.55
C HIS A 107 6.42 -3.99 15.54
N HIS A 108 5.24 -3.76 14.96
CA HIS A 108 4.24 -4.82 14.81
C HIS A 108 4.75 -6.01 13.98
N ILE A 109 5.38 -5.75 12.83
CA ILE A 109 5.86 -6.84 11.97
C ILE A 109 6.99 -7.65 12.63
N ASN A 110 7.88 -7.02 13.42
CA ASN A 110 9.05 -7.66 14.03
C ASN A 110 8.76 -8.32 15.38
N ASP A 111 7.95 -7.70 16.24
CA ASP A 111 7.55 -8.27 17.54
C ASP A 111 6.88 -9.63 17.37
N ASP A 112 6.22 -9.83 16.24
CA ASP A 112 5.47 -11.05 15.96
C ASP A 112 6.35 -12.18 15.39
N GLN A 113 7.42 -11.87 14.64
CA GLN A 113 8.44 -12.86 14.25
C GLN A 113 9.12 -13.48 15.48
N LEU A 114 9.30 -12.69 16.55
CA LEU A 114 9.85 -13.14 17.82
C LEU A 114 8.86 -14.03 18.58
N LYS A 115 7.56 -13.70 18.58
CA LYS A 115 6.50 -14.52 19.19
C LYS A 115 6.30 -15.85 18.45
N LEU A 116 6.27 -15.84 17.11
CA LEU A 116 6.10 -17.04 16.27
C LEU A 116 7.26 -18.04 16.45
N ARG A 117 8.47 -17.54 16.71
CA ARG A 117 9.65 -18.38 17.02
C ARG A 117 9.58 -19.00 18.42
N ALA A 118 8.95 -18.32 19.38
CA ALA A 118 8.80 -18.79 20.76
C ALA A 118 7.62 -19.78 20.94
N THR A 119 6.53 -19.66 20.17
CA THR A 119 5.40 -20.60 20.23
C THR A 119 5.69 -21.93 19.54
N LYS A 120 6.53 -21.94 18.49
CA LYS A 120 6.95 -23.19 17.80
C LYS A 120 7.68 -24.19 18.70
N SER A 121 8.16 -23.77 19.86
CA SER A 121 8.83 -24.65 20.83
C SER A 121 7.90 -25.32 21.86
N THR A 122 6.59 -25.04 21.91
CA THR A 122 5.80 -25.42 23.11
C THR A 122 4.37 -25.92 22.86
N THR A 123 3.80 -25.88 21.63
CA THR A 123 2.36 -26.13 21.44
C THR A 123 2.04 -27.27 20.45
N THR A 124 1.01 -28.07 20.75
CA THR A 124 0.49 -29.17 19.91
C THR A 124 -0.19 -28.67 18.64
N ALA A 125 -0.14 -29.47 17.56
CA ALA A 125 -0.42 -29.07 16.18
C ALA A 125 -1.85 -28.56 15.88
N SER A 126 -2.85 -28.80 16.73
CA SER A 126 -4.24 -28.37 16.50
C SER A 126 -4.54 -26.94 16.94
N GLY A 127 -4.12 -26.52 18.14
CA GLY A 127 -4.27 -25.12 18.62
C GLY A 127 -3.33 -24.12 17.92
N PHE A 128 -2.36 -24.63 17.17
CA PHE A 128 -1.45 -23.85 16.34
C PHE A 128 -2.14 -23.23 15.12
N ARG A 129 -3.14 -23.93 14.53
CA ARG A 129 -3.77 -23.50 13.27
C ARG A 129 -4.80 -22.38 13.45
N ASP A 130 -5.56 -22.39 14.55
CA ASP A 130 -6.57 -21.35 14.82
C ASP A 130 -5.95 -20.01 15.24
N ASN A 131 -4.79 -20.02 15.91
CA ASN A 131 -4.08 -18.79 16.24
C ASN A 131 -3.34 -18.19 15.03
N ASP A 132 -2.89 -19.00 14.07
CA ASP A 132 -2.05 -18.54 12.95
C ASP A 132 -2.82 -17.63 11.98
N TRP A 133 -4.10 -17.93 11.72
CA TRP A 133 -4.91 -17.09 10.83
C TRP A 133 -5.43 -15.81 11.51
N LEU A 134 -5.68 -15.82 12.82
CA LEU A 134 -6.02 -14.60 13.59
C LEU A 134 -4.80 -13.67 13.72
N GLU A 135 -3.63 -14.25 13.89
CA GLU A 135 -2.34 -13.55 13.86
C GLU A 135 -2.11 -12.88 12.49
N GLU A 136 -2.30 -13.65 11.41
CA GLU A 136 -2.24 -13.12 10.05
C GLU A 136 -3.28 -12.01 9.82
N ARG A 137 -4.51 -12.18 10.31
CA ARG A 137 -5.54 -11.14 10.25
C ARG A 137 -5.08 -9.87 10.97
N ARG A 138 -4.46 -9.98 12.14
CA ARG A 138 -3.92 -8.82 12.87
C ARG A 138 -2.86 -8.10 12.03
N GLN A 139 -1.94 -8.85 11.41
CA GLN A 139 -0.92 -8.28 10.53
C GLN A 139 -1.56 -7.55 9.34
N LEU A 140 -2.57 -8.15 8.70
CA LEU A 140 -3.31 -7.52 7.61
C LEU A 140 -4.00 -6.22 8.09
N THR A 141 -4.57 -6.20 9.30
CA THR A 141 -5.15 -4.97 9.87
C THR A 141 -4.09 -3.88 10.11
N VAL A 142 -2.90 -4.24 10.58
CA VAL A 142 -1.77 -3.29 10.72
C VAL A 142 -1.38 -2.73 9.35
N HIS A 143 -1.25 -3.59 8.33
CA HIS A 143 -1.00 -3.14 6.96
C HIS A 143 -2.11 -2.22 6.43
N PHE A 144 -3.38 -2.51 6.76
CA PHE A 144 -4.53 -1.70 6.37
C PHE A 144 -4.39 -0.28 6.92
N ILE A 145 -4.22 -0.16 8.24
CA ILE A 145 -4.09 1.14 8.93
C ILE A 145 -2.85 1.89 8.44
N PHE A 146 -1.72 1.19 8.27
CA PHE A 146 -0.50 1.76 7.72
C PHE A 146 -0.73 2.38 6.34
N CYS A 147 -1.43 1.67 5.44
CA CYS A 147 -1.74 2.20 4.12
C CYS A 147 -2.69 3.41 4.19
N LEU A 148 -3.70 3.42 5.06
CA LEU A 148 -4.58 4.58 5.22
C LEU A 148 -3.79 5.84 5.58
N ILE A 149 -2.88 5.74 6.54
CA ILE A 149 -2.02 6.87 6.94
C ILE A 149 -1.19 7.32 5.74
N LEU A 150 -0.54 6.39 5.03
CA LEU A 150 0.29 6.71 3.87
C LEU A 150 -0.51 7.39 2.75
N ILE A 151 -1.69 6.89 2.41
CA ILE A 151 -2.57 7.46 1.38
C ILE A 151 -2.87 8.93 1.68
N ASP A 152 -3.08 9.28 2.95
CA ASP A 152 -3.38 10.65 3.34
C ASP A 152 -2.14 11.54 3.43
N VAL A 153 -1.10 11.13 4.16
CA VAL A 153 0.09 11.97 4.34
C VAL A 153 0.84 12.21 3.03
N LEU A 154 0.83 11.24 2.11
CA LEU A 154 1.55 11.36 0.84
C LEU A 154 0.88 12.33 -0.15
N LYS A 155 -0.37 12.76 0.10
CA LYS A 155 -0.99 13.86 -0.63
C LYS A 155 -0.19 15.17 -0.45
N GLN A 156 0.52 15.32 0.66
CA GLN A 156 1.34 16.50 0.96
C GLN A 156 2.81 16.37 0.48
N LEU A 157 3.16 15.32 -0.27
CA LEU A 157 4.54 15.05 -0.69
C LEU A 157 5.15 16.14 -1.60
N SER A 158 4.32 16.93 -2.27
CA SER A 158 4.75 18.09 -3.06
C SER A 158 5.45 19.16 -2.23
N PHE A 159 5.11 19.30 -0.95
CA PHE A 159 5.74 20.24 -0.02
C PHE A 159 7.12 19.77 0.46
N HIS A 160 7.50 18.51 0.19
CA HIS A 160 8.73 17.88 0.67
C HIS A 160 9.57 17.30 -0.48
N PRO A 161 10.10 18.14 -1.40
CA PRO A 161 10.76 17.69 -2.64
C PRO A 161 11.97 16.76 -2.40
N GLY A 162 12.71 16.96 -1.31
CA GLY A 162 13.90 16.18 -0.97
C GLY A 162 13.65 14.92 -0.14
N PHE A 163 12.39 14.60 0.20
CA PHE A 163 12.09 13.41 0.97
C PHE A 163 12.27 12.14 0.15
N ASP A 164 13.06 11.20 0.67
CA ASP A 164 13.30 9.90 0.04
C ASP A 164 12.11 8.96 0.25
N ILE A 165 11.52 8.52 -0.86
CA ILE A 165 10.35 7.63 -0.88
C ILE A 165 10.71 6.16 -1.08
N SER A 166 11.99 5.81 -1.21
CA SER A 166 12.45 4.46 -1.57
C SER A 166 11.90 3.39 -0.63
N ASN A 167 11.85 3.66 0.68
CA ASN A 167 11.28 2.73 1.66
C ASN A 167 9.77 2.47 1.45
N ILE A 168 9.02 3.46 0.96
CA ILE A 168 7.59 3.31 0.66
C ILE A 168 7.42 2.48 -0.61
N GLU A 169 8.19 2.78 -1.65
CA GLU A 169 8.21 1.99 -2.88
C GLU A 169 8.60 0.54 -2.58
N ASP A 170 9.66 0.29 -1.82
CA ASP A 170 10.09 -1.06 -1.46
C ASP A 170 8.98 -1.84 -0.73
N GLN A 171 8.29 -1.20 0.21
CA GLN A 171 7.20 -1.82 0.94
C GLN A 171 6.01 -2.14 0.02
N ALA A 172 5.60 -1.23 -0.88
CA ALA A 172 4.49 -1.46 -1.79
C ALA A 172 4.83 -2.52 -2.87
N PHE A 173 5.99 -2.41 -3.51
CA PHE A 173 6.40 -3.35 -4.56
C PHE A 173 6.71 -4.75 -4.02
N LYS A 174 7.04 -4.88 -2.73
CA LYS A 174 7.11 -6.19 -2.06
C LYS A 174 5.74 -6.87 -2.03
N TRP A 175 4.65 -6.12 -1.86
CA TRP A 175 3.29 -6.68 -1.88
C TRP A 175 2.85 -7.12 -3.27
N PHE A 176 3.37 -6.50 -4.33
CA PHE A 176 3.05 -6.89 -5.71
C PHE A 176 3.86 -8.10 -6.19
N ARG A 177 5.03 -8.36 -5.59
CA ARG A 177 5.82 -9.57 -5.85
C ARG A 177 5.36 -10.72 -4.96
N CYS A 178 4.69 -11.70 -5.56
CA CYS A 178 4.31 -13.00 -5.01
C CYS A 178 4.28 -13.10 -3.48
N ASN A 179 3.12 -12.85 -2.89
CA ASN A 179 2.74 -13.63 -1.72
C ASN A 179 2.34 -15.01 -2.25
N GLU A 180 3.12 -16.07 -2.01
CA GLU A 180 2.73 -17.45 -2.38
C GLU A 180 1.32 -17.81 -1.85
N LYS A 181 0.91 -17.16 -0.76
CA LYS A 181 -0.43 -17.21 -0.16
C LYS A 181 -1.57 -16.75 -1.09
N PHE A 182 -1.27 -15.97 -2.13
CA PHE A 182 -2.24 -15.47 -3.12
C PHE A 182 -2.59 -16.51 -4.19
N ASN A 183 -1.62 -17.35 -4.56
CA ASN A 183 -1.73 -18.27 -5.69
C ASN A 183 -2.22 -19.67 -5.28
N ASP A 184 -2.28 -19.98 -3.98
CA ASP A 184 -2.91 -21.20 -3.51
C ASP A 184 -4.44 -21.04 -3.43
N MET A 185 -5.04 -20.81 -4.60
CA MET A 185 -6.49 -20.74 -4.85
C MET A 185 -7.25 -22.01 -4.45
N THR A 186 -6.55 -23.05 -3.99
CA THR A 186 -7.13 -24.31 -3.53
C THR A 186 -7.47 -24.32 -2.03
N SER A 187 -7.00 -23.31 -1.28
CA SER A 187 -7.22 -23.24 0.15
C SER A 187 -8.33 -22.23 0.50
N THR A 188 -9.38 -22.71 1.17
CA THR A 188 -10.43 -21.91 1.80
C THR A 188 -9.85 -21.14 3.01
N GLN A 189 -8.84 -20.30 2.79
CA GLN A 189 -8.18 -19.55 3.86
C GLN A 189 -9.01 -18.32 4.23
N PRO A 190 -9.29 -18.07 5.53
CA PRO A 190 -10.19 -17.03 6.00
C PRO A 190 -9.75 -15.59 5.66
N ASN A 191 -8.50 -15.38 5.22
CA ASN A 191 -7.92 -14.06 4.96
C ASN A 191 -7.69 -13.71 3.48
N GLN A 192 -8.07 -14.56 2.53
CA GLN A 192 -7.76 -14.33 1.11
C GLN A 192 -8.29 -12.98 0.58
N LEU A 193 -9.53 -12.61 0.94
CA LEU A 193 -10.12 -11.31 0.56
C LEU A 193 -9.40 -10.13 1.22
N ASN A 194 -8.88 -10.34 2.43
CA ASN A 194 -8.13 -9.32 3.16
C ASN A 194 -6.78 -9.09 2.49
N TYR A 195 -6.10 -10.14 2.01
CA TYR A 195 -4.89 -10.02 1.19
C TYR A 195 -5.11 -9.16 -0.05
N GLN A 196 -6.17 -9.43 -0.82
CA GLN A 196 -6.52 -8.61 -1.98
C GLN A 196 -6.77 -7.15 -1.58
N THR A 197 -7.51 -6.93 -0.49
CA THR A 197 -7.76 -5.59 0.04
C THR A 197 -6.47 -4.83 0.38
N ILE A 198 -5.49 -5.49 0.98
CA ILE A 198 -4.19 -4.86 1.28
C ILE A 198 -3.41 -4.55 0.00
N CYS A 199 -3.43 -5.43 -1.00
CA CYS A 199 -2.84 -5.14 -2.32
C CYS A 199 -3.50 -3.92 -2.97
N ASP A 200 -4.83 -3.79 -2.88
CA ASP A 200 -5.57 -2.63 -3.39
C ASP A 200 -5.12 -1.33 -2.69
N LEU A 201 -4.98 -1.35 -1.37
CA LEU A 201 -4.49 -0.21 -0.61
C LEU A 201 -3.05 0.17 -0.96
N TYR A 202 -2.14 -0.80 -1.13
CA TYR A 202 -0.78 -0.49 -1.59
C TYR A 202 -0.75 0.03 -3.03
N ALA A 203 -1.65 -0.44 -3.89
CA ALA A 203 -1.82 0.11 -5.23
C ALA A 203 -2.27 1.58 -5.16
N GLU A 204 -3.17 1.92 -4.23
CA GLU A 204 -3.59 3.30 -3.98
C GLU A 204 -2.43 4.17 -3.44
N VAL A 205 -1.64 3.67 -2.49
CA VAL A 205 -0.40 4.34 -2.01
C VAL A 205 0.51 4.69 -3.19
N VAL A 206 0.75 3.74 -4.10
CA VAL A 206 1.57 3.98 -5.31
C VAL A 206 0.91 4.98 -6.26
N GLY A 207 -0.41 4.94 -6.39
CA GLY A 207 -1.19 5.94 -7.16
C GLY A 207 -1.00 7.37 -6.63
N VAL A 208 -1.07 7.55 -5.31
CA VAL A 208 -0.83 8.85 -4.64
C VAL A 208 0.63 9.28 -4.79
N LEU A 209 1.59 8.38 -4.56
CA LEU A 209 3.01 8.65 -4.77
C LEU A 209 3.31 9.15 -6.19
N ALA A 210 2.70 8.50 -7.19
CA ALA A 210 2.91 8.84 -8.59
C ALA A 210 2.46 10.27 -8.93
N GLN A 211 1.54 10.87 -8.19
CA GLN A 211 1.13 12.28 -8.41
C GLN A 211 2.28 13.27 -8.22
N SER A 212 3.18 12.98 -7.27
CA SER A 212 4.30 13.85 -6.90
C SER A 212 5.66 13.31 -7.35
N ARG A 213 5.80 12.00 -7.56
CA ARG A 213 7.06 11.31 -7.85
C ARG A 213 6.94 10.31 -9.01
N PHE A 214 6.19 10.68 -10.04
CA PHE A 214 5.92 9.83 -11.22
C PHE A 214 7.18 9.13 -11.78
N LEU A 215 8.28 9.85 -12.00
CA LEU A 215 9.47 9.26 -12.60
C LEU A 215 10.12 8.16 -11.73
N SER A 216 10.05 8.30 -10.41
CA SER A 216 10.54 7.28 -9.48
C SER A 216 9.69 6.02 -9.58
N VAL A 217 8.37 6.18 -9.46
CA VAL A 217 7.40 5.08 -9.56
C VAL A 217 7.48 4.39 -10.93
N LYS A 218 7.54 5.16 -12.03
CA LYS A 218 7.74 4.64 -13.39
C LYS A 218 9.00 3.79 -13.47
N ARG A 219 10.13 4.33 -13.00
CA ARG A 219 11.43 3.62 -13.05
C ARG A 219 11.36 2.33 -12.25
N ARG A 220 10.79 2.37 -11.04
CA ARG A 220 10.64 1.20 -10.19
C ARG A 220 9.74 0.15 -10.82
N PHE A 221 8.58 0.54 -11.33
CA PHE A 221 7.67 -0.36 -12.03
C PHE A 221 8.32 -1.03 -13.24
N MET A 222 8.96 -0.24 -14.11
CA MET A 222 9.61 -0.78 -15.31
C MET A 222 10.79 -1.70 -14.96
N LEU A 223 11.53 -1.40 -13.88
CA LEU A 223 12.58 -2.28 -13.37
C LEU A 223 11.99 -3.64 -12.99
N GLU A 224 10.90 -3.67 -12.22
CA GLU A 224 10.29 -4.92 -11.78
C GLU A 224 9.66 -5.71 -12.92
N LEU A 225 8.96 -5.03 -13.83
CA LEU A 225 8.37 -5.66 -15.01
C LEU A 225 9.46 -6.31 -15.88
N ASN A 226 10.57 -5.60 -16.11
CA ASN A 226 11.68 -6.12 -16.90
C ASN A 226 12.42 -7.27 -16.20
N ASN A 227 12.46 -7.29 -14.86
CA ASN A 227 13.02 -8.42 -14.13
C ASN A 227 12.14 -9.67 -14.31
N LEU A 228 10.83 -9.55 -14.13
CA LEU A 228 9.88 -10.65 -14.34
C LEU A 228 9.90 -11.16 -15.78
N ARG A 229 10.03 -10.28 -16.77
CA ARG A 229 10.13 -10.65 -18.20
C ARG A 229 11.39 -11.45 -18.55
N LYS A 230 12.45 -11.39 -17.74
CA LYS A 230 13.68 -12.18 -17.94
C LYS A 230 13.56 -13.58 -17.36
N GLU A 231 12.62 -13.80 -16.45
CA GLU A 231 12.37 -15.11 -15.85
C GLU A 231 11.69 -16.04 -16.87
N PRO A 232 11.92 -17.37 -16.79
CA PRO A 232 11.25 -18.31 -17.66
C PRO A 232 9.73 -18.26 -17.46
N ALA A 233 8.99 -18.22 -18.56
CA ALA A 233 7.54 -18.15 -18.54
C ALA A 233 6.95 -19.30 -17.71
N SER A 234 6.16 -18.95 -16.69
CA SER A 234 5.48 -19.90 -15.81
C SER A 234 4.20 -19.26 -15.26
N PRO A 235 3.21 -20.06 -14.81
CA PRO A 235 1.99 -19.52 -14.22
C PRO A 235 2.25 -18.58 -13.03
N SER A 236 3.29 -18.87 -12.23
CA SER A 236 3.72 -18.02 -11.10
C SER A 236 4.23 -16.66 -11.57
N VAL A 237 5.12 -16.65 -12.58
CA VAL A 237 5.65 -15.40 -13.17
C VAL A 237 4.52 -14.59 -13.81
N ASN A 238 3.60 -15.24 -14.52
CA ASN A 238 2.44 -14.57 -15.11
C ASN A 238 1.56 -13.93 -14.01
N GLY A 239 1.31 -14.65 -12.91
CA GLY A 239 0.60 -14.10 -11.75
C GLY A 239 1.30 -12.88 -11.14
N ASN A 240 2.63 -12.91 -11.03
CA ASN A 240 3.41 -11.77 -10.56
C ASN A 240 3.32 -10.56 -11.48
N ILE A 241 3.33 -10.76 -12.79
CA ILE A 241 3.14 -9.68 -13.76
C ILE A 241 1.72 -9.09 -13.61
N ILE A 242 0.70 -9.93 -13.45
CA ILE A 242 -0.68 -9.49 -13.24
C ILE A 242 -0.82 -8.68 -11.94
N ASN A 243 -0.20 -9.13 -10.85
CA ASN A 243 -0.19 -8.42 -9.58
C ASN A 243 0.55 -7.08 -9.68
N LEU A 244 1.69 -7.04 -10.37
CA LEU A 244 2.44 -5.83 -10.64
C LEU A 244 1.62 -4.81 -11.43
N ASN A 245 0.94 -5.24 -12.50
CA ASN A 245 0.04 -4.40 -13.29
C ASN A 245 -1.10 -3.84 -12.41
N THR A 246 -1.70 -4.71 -11.61
CA THR A 246 -2.78 -4.36 -10.68
C THR A 246 -2.34 -3.34 -9.62
N GLY A 247 -1.06 -3.38 -9.23
CA GLY A 247 -0.40 -2.40 -8.37
C GLY A 247 -0.37 -0.97 -8.93
N MET A 248 -0.56 -0.80 -10.25
CA MET A 248 -0.58 0.50 -10.92
C MET A 248 -1.99 1.01 -11.23
N ARG A 249 -3.07 0.31 -10.86
CA ARG A 249 -4.45 0.67 -11.28
C ARG A 249 -4.92 2.05 -10.82
N PHE A 250 -4.38 2.53 -9.70
CA PHE A 250 -4.71 3.86 -9.15
C PHE A 250 -3.80 4.96 -9.69
N PHE A 251 -2.91 4.66 -10.64
CA PHE A 251 -2.17 5.68 -11.36
C PHE A 251 -3.16 6.62 -12.06
N ARG A 252 -2.95 7.93 -11.91
CA ARG A 252 -3.73 8.97 -12.56
C ARG A 252 -2.79 9.86 -13.36
N VAL A 253 -3.11 10.04 -14.64
CA VAL A 253 -2.35 10.90 -15.54
C VAL A 253 -2.47 12.35 -15.07
N LYS A 254 -1.32 12.98 -14.86
CA LYS A 254 -1.25 14.39 -14.50
C LYS A 254 -1.42 15.25 -15.75
N MET A 255 -2.50 16.03 -15.82
CA MET A 255 -2.84 16.82 -17.00
C MET A 255 -1.96 18.07 -17.19
N THR A 256 -1.36 18.58 -16.12
CA THR A 256 -0.57 19.82 -16.13
C THR A 256 0.68 19.75 -15.26
N PRO A 257 1.78 20.38 -15.68
CA PRO A 257 2.03 20.94 -17.01
C PRO A 257 2.16 19.85 -18.09
N VAL A 258 2.22 20.24 -19.36
CA VAL A 258 2.15 19.34 -20.52
C VAL A 258 3.26 18.29 -20.52
N GLU A 259 4.45 18.62 -19.99
CA GLU A 259 5.59 17.71 -19.93
C GLU A 259 5.30 16.50 -19.03
N HIS A 260 4.53 16.69 -17.95
CA HIS A 260 4.10 15.59 -17.09
C HIS A 260 3.07 14.71 -17.79
N PHE A 261 2.14 15.31 -18.52
CA PHE A 261 1.16 14.60 -19.33
C PHE A 261 1.85 13.72 -20.38
N GLU A 262 2.79 14.30 -21.15
CA GLU A 262 3.56 13.59 -22.16
C GLU A 262 4.39 12.46 -21.53
N ALA A 263 5.04 12.69 -20.38
CA ALA A 263 5.79 11.66 -19.69
C ALA A 263 4.90 10.47 -19.24
N CYS A 264 3.67 10.77 -18.80
CA CYS A 264 2.67 9.77 -18.44
C CYS A 264 2.21 8.98 -19.66
N PHE A 265 1.91 9.64 -20.78
CA PHE A 265 1.53 8.95 -22.03
C PHE A 265 2.68 8.19 -22.66
N GLN A 266 3.92 8.65 -22.52
CA GLN A 266 5.09 7.90 -22.96
C GLN A 266 5.20 6.58 -22.16
N PHE A 267 4.93 6.59 -20.86
CA PHE A 267 4.82 5.36 -20.08
C PHE A 267 3.69 4.45 -20.56
N LEU A 268 2.51 5.00 -20.90
CA LEU A 268 1.43 4.20 -21.48
C LEU A 268 1.80 3.61 -22.84
N LEU A 269 2.55 4.33 -23.68
CA LEU A 269 3.12 3.81 -24.92
C LEU A 269 4.12 2.67 -24.68
N ASP A 270 4.98 2.78 -23.67
CA ASP A 270 5.90 1.70 -23.28
C ASP A 270 5.11 0.44 -22.90
N LEU A 271 4.00 0.59 -22.15
CA LEU A 271 3.08 -0.50 -21.81
C LEU A 271 2.30 -1.03 -23.03
N ALA A 272 1.89 -0.17 -23.96
CA ALA A 272 1.17 -0.55 -25.17
C ALA A 272 2.02 -1.44 -26.07
N ASN A 273 3.30 -1.09 -26.24
CA ASN A 273 4.25 -1.93 -26.95
C ASN A 273 4.38 -3.30 -26.26
N TYR A 274 4.51 -3.32 -24.93
CA TYR A 274 4.52 -4.58 -24.19
C TYR A 274 3.24 -5.40 -24.38
N PHE A 275 2.06 -4.77 -24.37
CA PHE A 275 0.78 -5.43 -24.64
C PHE A 275 0.74 -6.14 -26.00
N LEU A 276 1.35 -5.54 -27.03
CA LEU A 276 1.45 -6.15 -28.36
C LEU A 276 2.43 -7.33 -28.40
N GLU A 277 3.51 -7.29 -27.62
CA GLU A 277 4.53 -8.35 -27.51
C GLU A 277 4.04 -9.60 -26.75
N VAL A 278 3.23 -9.41 -25.71
CA VAL A 278 2.73 -10.49 -24.84
C VAL A 278 1.96 -11.51 -25.67
N ARG A 279 2.03 -12.80 -25.31
CA ARG A 279 1.25 -13.88 -25.94
C ARG A 279 0.20 -14.46 -25.00
N GLU A 280 0.48 -14.38 -23.71
CA GLU A 280 -0.31 -14.88 -22.60
C GLU A 280 -1.59 -14.05 -22.45
N ARG A 281 -2.74 -14.71 -22.57
CA ARG A 281 -4.04 -14.03 -22.54
C ARG A 281 -4.31 -13.31 -21.22
N ASP A 282 -3.92 -13.91 -20.10
CA ASP A 282 -4.18 -13.35 -18.76
C ASP A 282 -3.38 -12.06 -18.53
N ILE A 283 -2.12 -12.01 -19.00
CA ILE A 283 -1.30 -10.79 -18.95
C ILE A 283 -1.89 -9.72 -19.87
N LYS A 284 -2.33 -10.06 -21.09
CA LYS A 284 -3.03 -9.11 -21.97
C LYS A 284 -4.28 -8.55 -21.32
N ASN A 285 -5.12 -9.40 -20.73
CA ASN A 285 -6.35 -8.98 -20.06
C ASN A 285 -6.03 -8.05 -18.88
N SER A 286 -5.01 -8.37 -18.09
CA SER A 286 -4.54 -7.52 -16.99
C SER A 286 -4.09 -6.14 -17.48
N LEU A 287 -3.30 -6.08 -18.55
CA LEU A 287 -2.87 -4.81 -19.17
C LEU A 287 -4.04 -4.02 -19.76
N ALA A 288 -5.00 -4.69 -20.41
CA ALA A 288 -6.21 -4.05 -20.93
C ALA A 288 -7.03 -3.41 -19.80
N ASN A 289 -7.23 -4.13 -18.69
CA ASN A 289 -7.90 -3.59 -17.51
C ASN A 289 -7.14 -2.39 -16.93
N LEU A 290 -5.80 -2.47 -16.86
CA LEU A 290 -4.96 -1.36 -16.42
C LEU A 290 -5.14 -0.12 -17.32
N PHE A 291 -5.19 -0.28 -18.64
CA PHE A 291 -5.46 0.83 -19.56
C PHE A 291 -6.85 1.44 -19.33
N VAL A 292 -7.89 0.62 -19.12
CA VAL A 292 -9.24 1.12 -18.83
C VAL A 292 -9.25 1.95 -17.54
N GLU A 293 -8.66 1.44 -16.46
CA GLU A 293 -8.59 2.12 -15.15
C GLU A 293 -7.87 3.47 -15.23
N ILE A 294 -6.81 3.57 -16.04
CA ILE A 294 -6.03 4.80 -16.20
C ILE A 294 -6.71 5.77 -17.17
N LEU A 295 -7.22 5.29 -18.30
CA LEU A 295 -7.72 6.13 -19.39
C LEU A 295 -9.16 6.61 -19.17
N LEU A 296 -9.99 5.88 -18.42
CA LEU A 296 -11.38 6.28 -18.19
C LEU A 296 -11.48 7.65 -17.46
N PRO A 297 -10.74 7.91 -16.38
CA PRO A 297 -10.69 9.24 -15.76
C PRO A 297 -10.15 10.32 -16.72
N VAL A 298 -9.20 9.98 -17.58
CA VAL A 298 -8.61 10.91 -18.56
C VAL A 298 -9.64 11.31 -19.60
N ALA A 299 -10.36 10.34 -20.16
CA ALA A 299 -11.41 10.58 -21.16
C ALA A 299 -12.52 11.53 -20.64
N ALA A 300 -12.80 11.51 -19.33
CA ALA A 300 -13.78 12.39 -18.71
C ALA A 300 -13.34 13.86 -18.62
N VAL A 301 -12.02 14.14 -18.65
CA VAL A 301 -11.47 15.49 -18.43
C VAL A 301 -10.74 16.08 -19.63
N VAL A 302 -10.43 15.28 -20.66
CA VAL A 302 -9.80 15.75 -21.89
C VAL A 302 -10.74 16.74 -22.60
N LYS A 303 -10.42 18.02 -22.52
CA LYS A 303 -11.04 19.06 -23.35
C LYS A 303 -10.43 19.00 -24.76
N LEU A 304 -11.25 19.29 -25.77
CA LEU A 304 -10.97 19.24 -27.22
C LEU A 304 -9.70 19.97 -27.69
N GLU A 305 -9.06 20.77 -26.84
CA GLU A 305 -7.86 21.56 -27.17
C GLU A 305 -6.54 20.75 -27.11
N MET A 306 -6.57 19.52 -26.59
CA MET A 306 -5.40 18.63 -26.53
C MET A 306 -5.24 17.85 -27.84
N ASN A 307 -4.93 18.53 -28.95
CA ASN A 307 -4.41 17.88 -30.16
C ASN A 307 -2.96 17.42 -29.92
N ILE A 308 -2.77 16.53 -28.95
CA ILE A 308 -1.45 16.09 -28.51
C ILE A 308 -1.06 14.86 -29.35
N PRO A 309 0.01 14.97 -30.14
CA PRO A 309 0.48 13.89 -31.01
C PRO A 309 0.67 12.56 -30.27
N ILE A 310 1.11 12.59 -29.01
CA ILE A 310 1.37 11.39 -28.22
C ILE A 310 0.11 10.56 -27.92
N VAL A 311 -1.04 11.20 -27.74
CA VAL A 311 -2.33 10.51 -27.54
C VAL A 311 -2.77 9.85 -28.83
N ARG A 312 -2.63 10.58 -29.95
CA ARG A 312 -2.90 10.03 -31.29
C ARG A 312 -2.02 8.81 -31.56
N ASN A 313 -0.72 8.92 -31.31
CA ASN A 313 0.21 7.80 -31.47
C ASN A 313 -0.19 6.58 -30.64
N PHE A 314 -0.63 6.79 -29.39
CA PHE A 314 -1.11 5.72 -28.53
C PHE A 314 -2.38 5.05 -29.09
N VAL A 315 -3.34 5.86 -29.56
CA VAL A 315 -4.58 5.35 -30.17
C VAL A 315 -4.26 4.61 -31.47
N ASP A 316 -3.47 5.18 -32.38
CA ASP A 316 -3.11 4.58 -33.65
C ASP A 316 -2.37 3.24 -33.47
N LEU A 317 -1.51 3.14 -32.44
CA LEU A 317 -0.78 1.91 -32.12
C LEU A 317 -1.71 0.77 -31.68
N LEU A 318 -2.74 1.06 -30.88
CA LEU A 318 -3.58 0.03 -30.26
C LEU A 318 -4.91 -0.20 -30.99
N TYR A 319 -5.45 0.79 -31.68
CA TYR A 319 -6.84 0.77 -32.15
C TYR A 319 -7.16 -0.43 -33.03
N SER A 320 -6.35 -0.69 -34.07
CA SER A 320 -6.57 -1.83 -34.98
C SER A 320 -6.52 -3.17 -34.25
N HIS A 321 -5.53 -3.35 -33.37
CA HIS A 321 -5.35 -4.59 -32.60
C HIS A 321 -6.48 -4.83 -31.60
N VAL A 322 -6.87 -3.81 -30.83
CA VAL A 322 -7.96 -3.91 -29.85
C VAL A 322 -9.29 -4.10 -30.56
N PHE A 323 -9.53 -3.39 -31.66
CA PHE A 323 -10.74 -3.55 -32.47
C PHE A 323 -10.88 -4.97 -33.01
N ASP A 324 -9.80 -5.57 -33.52
CA ASP A 324 -9.77 -6.96 -33.97
C ASP A 324 -10.05 -7.95 -32.82
N LEU A 325 -9.48 -7.71 -31.64
CA LEU A 325 -9.71 -8.54 -30.46
C LEU A 325 -11.17 -8.46 -30.00
N CYS A 326 -11.77 -7.28 -29.99
CA CYS A 326 -13.19 -7.09 -29.66
C CYS A 326 -14.12 -7.71 -30.72
N SER A 327 -13.77 -7.61 -32.01
CA SER A 327 -14.57 -8.10 -33.14
C SER A 327 -14.53 -9.62 -33.30
N LYS A 328 -13.49 -10.29 -32.78
CA LYS A 328 -13.34 -11.76 -32.83
C LYS A 328 -14.21 -12.53 -31.82
N ASN A 329 -15.09 -11.86 -31.06
CA ASN A 329 -15.98 -12.52 -30.10
C ASN A 329 -17.20 -13.19 -30.76
N LYS A 330 -17.03 -14.46 -31.12
CA LYS A 330 -18.10 -15.39 -31.50
C LYS A 330 -18.95 -15.90 -30.32
N HIS A 331 -18.70 -15.51 -29.07
CA HIS A 331 -19.60 -15.79 -27.94
C HIS A 331 -19.60 -14.59 -26.98
N ARG A 332 -20.66 -13.78 -27.04
CA ARG A 332 -21.01 -12.81 -25.99
C ARG A 332 -21.47 -13.59 -24.75
N LEU A 333 -21.15 -13.02 -23.57
CA LEU A 333 -21.65 -13.39 -22.25
C LEU A 333 -23.15 -13.68 -22.24
#